data_AF-A0A382QZL7-F1
#
_entry.id   AF-A0A382QZL7-F1
#
_cell.length_a   1.000
_cell.length_b   1.000
_cell.length_c   1.000
_cell.angle_alpha   90.00
_cell.angle_beta   90.00
_cell.angle_gamma   90.00
#
_symmetry.space_group_name_H-M   'P 1'
#
loop_
_entity.id
_entity.type
_entity.pdbx_description
1 polymer ?
#
loop_
_entity_poly.entity_id
_entity_poly.type
_entity_poly.pdbx_seq_one_letter_code
_entity_poly.pdbx_strand_id
1 'polypeptide(L)' 'MDFSHSLIVDAPAQRVWSLLRDPHSIAPAIPGFQALEVIDDDNFSVQISQRIGP' A
#
# COMPACT_ATOMS: atom_id res chain seq x y z
N MET A 1 2.04 -7.24 18.01
CA MET A 1 2.33 -8.41 17.15
C MET A 1 3.22 -7.87 16.06
N ASP A 2 4.43 -8.41 15.94
CA ASP A 2 5.43 -7.88 15.02
C ASP A 2 5.51 -8.80 13.82
N PHE A 3 5.24 -8.25 12.63
CA PHE A 3 5.35 -8.96 11.37
C PHE A 3 6.40 -8.28 10.52
N SER A 4 7.31 -9.06 9.97
CA SER A 4 8.35 -8.59 9.05
C SER A 4 8.32 -9.45 7.80
N HIS A 5 8.42 -8.80 6.65
CA HIS A 5 8.53 -9.44 5.34
C HIS A 5 9.61 -8.74 4.51
N SER A 6 10.27 -9.49 3.64
CA SER A 6 11.25 -8.97 2.69
C SER A 6 11.09 -9.70 1.37
N LEU A 7 11.22 -8.94 0.28
CA LEU A 7 11.10 -9.46 -1.07
C LEU A 7 12.11 -8.74 -1.99
N ILE A 8 12.62 -9.45 -2.99
CA ILE A 8 13.51 -8.88 -4.01
C ILE A 8 12.65 -8.43 -5.20
N VAL A 9 12.79 -7.16 -5.59
CA VAL A 9 12.12 -6.58 -6.75
C VAL A 9 13.13 -6.36 -7.85
N ASP A 10 12.87 -6.87 -9.05
CA ASP A 10 13.65 -6.58 -10.24
C ASP A 10 13.24 -5.23 -10.85
N ALA A 11 13.58 -4.15 -10.15
CA ALA A 11 13.36 -2.78 -10.61
C ALA A 11 14.34 -1.81 -9.93
N PRO A 12 14.63 -0.65 -10.55
CA PRO A 12 15.47 0.38 -9.92
C PRO A 12 14.89 0.86 -8.59
N ALA A 13 15.74 0.97 -7.57
CA ALA A 13 15.32 1.34 -6.20
C ALA A 13 14.51 2.65 -6.15
N GLN A 14 14.93 3.66 -6.90
CA GLN A 14 14.23 4.95 -6.95
C GLN A 14 12.78 4.81 -7.47
N ARG A 15 12.56 3.94 -8.44
CA ARG A 15 11.22 3.68 -8.98
C ARG A 15 10.33 3.00 -7.94
N VAL A 16 10.86 1.97 -7.26
CA VAL A 16 10.14 1.28 -6.18
C VAL A 16 9.78 2.25 -5.07
N TRP A 17 10.76 3.04 -4.61
CA TRP A 17 10.55 4.01 -3.54
C TRP A 17 9.49 5.06 -3.88
N SER A 18 9.48 5.55 -5.13
CA SER A 18 8.50 6.54 -5.57
C SER A 18 7.07 5.99 -5.57
N LEU A 19 6.90 4.71 -5.93
CA LEU A 19 5.59 4.03 -5.88
C LEU A 19 5.13 3.76 -4.45
N LEU A 20 6.04 3.35 -3.56
CA LEU A 20 5.72 3.11 -2.15
C LEU A 20 5.32 4.39 -1.40
N ARG A 21 5.87 5.54 -1.82
CA ARG A 21 5.58 6.85 -1.24
C ARG A 21 4.29 7.50 -1.73
N ASP A 22 3.73 7.03 -2.84
CA ASP A 22 2.51 7.61 -3.41
C ASP A 22 1.29 6.78 -2.97
N PRO A 23 0.41 7.32 -2.11
CA PRO A 23 -0.80 6.63 -1.65
C PRO A 23 -1.69 6.15 -2.80
N HIS A 24 -1.78 6.91 -3.90
CA HIS A 24 -2.56 6.52 -5.08
C HIS A 24 -1.96 5.31 -5.81
N SER A 25 -0.64 5.15 -5.73
CA SER A 25 0.07 4.02 -6.32
C SER A 25 0.01 2.78 -5.43
N ILE A 26 0.26 2.92 -4.12
CA ILE A 26 0.41 1.77 -3.22
C ILE A 26 -0.92 1.23 -2.66
N ALA A 27 -1.91 2.08 -2.40
CA ALA A 27 -3.16 1.63 -1.77
C ALA A 27 -3.94 0.57 -2.57
N PRO A 28 -4.04 0.65 -3.92
CA PRO A 28 -4.69 -0.38 -4.72
C PRO A 28 -3.99 -1.75 -4.70
N ALA A 29 -2.71 -1.80 -4.29
CA ALA A 29 -1.99 -3.07 -4.13
C ALA A 29 -2.39 -3.83 -2.85
N ILE A 30 -3.14 -3.18 -1.95
CA ILE A 30 -3.64 -3.79 -0.71
C ILE A 30 -4.89 -4.64 -1.02
N PRO A 31 -4.90 -5.94 -0.71
CA PRO A 31 -6.08 -6.78 -0.91
C PRO A 31 -7.31 -6.24 -0.17
N GLY A 32 -8.45 -6.17 -0.85
CA GLY A 32 -9.68 -5.64 -0.27
C GLY A 32 -9.76 -4.11 -0.21
N PHE A 33 -8.83 -3.39 -0.85
CA PHE A 33 -8.91 -1.93 -0.99
C PHE A 33 -10.27 -1.48 -1.57
N GLN A 34 -10.87 -0.46 -0.96
CA GLN A 34 -12.16 0.10 -1.39
C GLN A 34 -12.10 1.61 -1.65
N ALA A 35 -11.42 2.35 -0.79
CA ALA A 35 -11.32 3.80 -0.90
C ALA A 35 -10.02 4.33 -0.30
N LEU A 36 -9.56 5.46 -0.85
CA LEU A 36 -8.41 6.23 -0.38
C LEU A 36 -8.86 7.67 -0.16
N GLU A 37 -8.50 8.24 0.98
CA GLU A 37 -8.60 9.65 1.28
C GLU A 37 -7.21 10.16 1.64
N VAL A 38 -6.64 11.02 0.79
CA VAL A 38 -5.36 11.69 1.06
C VAL A 38 -5.65 12.96 1.86
N ILE A 39 -5.06 13.06 3.05
CA ILE A 39 -5.29 14.15 3.99
C ILE A 39 -4.22 15.22 3.78
N ASP A 40 -2.96 14.80 3.74
CA ASP A 40 -1.79 15.64 3.44
C ASP A 40 -0.62 14.78 2.92
N ASP A 41 0.58 15.38 2.82
CA ASP A 41 1.77 14.75 2.26
C ASP A 41 2.25 13.50 3.02
N ASP A 42 1.93 13.40 4.31
CA ASP A 42 2.38 12.32 5.20
C ASP A 42 1.22 11.49 5.77
N ASN A 43 -0.04 11.92 5.58
CA ASN A 43 -1.21 11.28 6.16
C ASN A 43 -2.27 10.93 5.10
N PHE A 44 -2.75 9.69 5.17
CA PHE A 44 -3.86 9.21 4.35
C PHE A 44 -4.66 8.14 5.11
N SER A 45 -5.94 8.04 4.76
CA SER A 45 -6.86 7.03 5.27
C SER A 45 -7.24 6.05 4.17
N VAL A 46 -7.32 4.76 4.50
CA VAL A 46 -7.68 3.70 3.56
C VAL A 46 -8.82 2.88 4.12
N GLN A 47 -9.86 2.68 3.31
CA GLN A 47 -10.93 1.72 3.61
C GLN A 47 -10.59 0.37 2.98
N ILE A 48 -10.50 -0.66 3.81
CA ILE A 48 -10.21 -2.05 3.41
C ILE A 48 -11.37 -2.93 3.87
N SER A 49 -11.92 -3.71 2.95
CA SER A 49 -12.89 -4.76 3.25
C SER A 49 -12.43 -6.04 2.58
N GLN A 50 -12.00 -6.98 3.40
CA GLN A 50 -11.52 -8.28 2.93
C GLN A 50 -12.29 -9.39 3.62
N ARG A 51 -12.88 -10.27 2.82
CA ARG A 51 -13.54 -11.48 3.30
C ARG A 51 -12.54 -12.64 3.16
N ILE A 52 -12.24 -13.30 4.27
CA ILE A 52 -11.35 -14.45 4.30
C ILE A 52 -12.17 -15.70 4.58
N GLY A 53 -12.29 -16.60 3.58
CA GLY A 53 -13.09 -17.83 3.68
C GLY A 53 -14.59 -17.65 3.38
N PRO A 54 -15.41 -18.74 3.44
CA PRO A 54 -16.88 -18.64 3.52
C PRO A 54 -17.35 -17.84 4.72
#